data_AF-A0A965QLV8-F1
#
_entry.id   AF-A0A965QLV8-F1
#
_cell.length_a   1.000
_cell.length_b   1.000
_cell.length_c   1.000
_cell.angle_alpha   90.00
_cell.angle_beta   90.00
_cell.angle_gamma   90.00
#
_symmetry.space_group_name_H-M   'P 1'
#
loop_
_entity.id
_entity.type
_entity.pdbx_description
1 polymer ?
#
loop_
_entity_poly.entity_id
_entity_poly.type
_entity_poly.pdbx_seq_one_letter_code
_entity_poly.pdbx_strand_id
1 'polypeptide(L)'
;FPLGESFSQWREKACISVDSPEMESLCRIAQDNKVYLAVNAYEKEKHFPELFFQGCFLISPEGRLVLHYRRMNSVFSPTPFDVWNKYLEVYGEDALFPVADTPLGRMAFVASDEILFPEVSRMALMKGTEILLHPTSETHSPLTSGKDVCKQARAVENLAYVISANTAGIEGTPVCAESADGGSRIVDYRGRILAMAGTGESLNAFAEIHIANLREARRQTGMQNLVARQRYGQYAEFYQRAEGVPVNALSGVNDPGLKPAGESQPDFGSRMTQPGEAQPGRAQLLALQRETISRLEKKGVLP
;
A
#
# COMPACT_ATOMS: atom_id res chain seq x y z
N PHE A 1 5.01 -9.25 -11.51
CA PHE A 1 4.64 -7.83 -11.67
C PHE A 1 4.17 -7.59 -13.09
N PRO A 2 3.24 -6.64 -13.34
CA PRO A 2 2.78 -6.30 -14.69
C PRO A 2 3.88 -5.62 -15.49
N LEU A 3 4.92 -6.37 -15.86
CA LEU A 3 6.05 -5.90 -16.66
C LEU A 3 5.73 -6.17 -18.13
N GLY A 4 5.13 -5.18 -18.80
CA GLY A 4 4.76 -5.26 -20.21
C GLY A 4 3.35 -5.78 -20.50
N GLU A 5 2.65 -6.35 -19.50
CA GLU A 5 1.28 -6.87 -19.64
C GLU A 5 0.21 -5.78 -19.51
N SER A 6 -0.85 -5.78 -20.32
CA SER A 6 -1.97 -4.84 -20.16
C SER A 6 -2.68 -5.03 -18.81
N PHE A 7 -3.51 -4.06 -18.40
CA PHE A 7 -4.30 -4.20 -17.18
C PHE A 7 -5.21 -5.44 -17.24
N SER A 8 -5.87 -5.68 -18.38
CA SER A 8 -6.70 -6.87 -18.58
C SER A 8 -5.90 -8.17 -18.47
N GLN A 9 -4.72 -8.25 -19.11
CA GLN A 9 -3.84 -9.42 -19.03
C GLN A 9 -3.38 -9.69 -17.59
N TRP A 10 -2.90 -8.66 -16.90
CA TRP A 10 -2.44 -8.80 -15.51
C TRP A 10 -3.59 -9.16 -14.56
N ARG A 11 -4.75 -8.56 -14.80
CA ARG A 11 -5.98 -8.83 -14.06
C ARG A 11 -6.30 -10.31 -14.12
N GLU A 12 -6.38 -10.90 -15.31
CA GLU A 12 -6.70 -12.32 -15.46
C GLU A 12 -5.63 -13.25 -14.89
N LYS A 13 -4.36 -12.88 -15.02
CA LYS A 13 -3.23 -13.72 -14.58
C LYS A 13 -3.00 -13.76 -13.08
N ALA A 14 -3.17 -12.63 -12.38
CA ALA A 14 -2.59 -12.45 -11.04
C ALA A 14 -3.52 -11.84 -10.00
N CYS A 15 -4.73 -11.42 -10.36
CA CYS A 15 -5.64 -10.77 -9.43
C CYS A 15 -6.68 -11.75 -8.87
N ILE A 16 -6.85 -11.74 -7.55
CA ILE A 16 -7.89 -12.53 -6.86
C ILE A 16 -9.16 -11.70 -6.66
N SER A 17 -10.22 -12.28 -6.13
CA SER A 17 -11.39 -11.50 -5.69
C SER A 17 -11.85 -11.97 -4.32
N VAL A 18 -12.69 -11.19 -3.65
CA VAL A 18 -13.21 -11.56 -2.33
C VAL A 18 -14.00 -12.88 -2.33
N ASP A 19 -14.54 -13.25 -3.50
CA ASP A 19 -15.33 -14.47 -3.70
C ASP A 19 -14.52 -15.59 -4.42
N SER A 20 -13.19 -15.44 -4.56
CA SER A 20 -12.38 -16.41 -5.30
C SER A 20 -11.92 -17.60 -4.43
N PRO A 21 -11.58 -18.76 -5.04
CA PRO A 21 -11.08 -19.92 -4.30
C PRO A 21 -9.81 -19.65 -3.50
N GLU A 22 -8.96 -18.73 -3.97
CA GLU A 22 -7.75 -18.30 -3.26
C GLU A 22 -8.11 -17.56 -1.96
N MET A 23 -9.09 -16.64 -2.01
CA MET A 23 -9.57 -15.95 -0.81
C MET A 23 -10.23 -16.94 0.16
N GLU A 24 -11.03 -17.87 -0.34
CA GLU A 24 -11.63 -18.93 0.48
C GLU A 24 -10.55 -19.77 1.18
N SER A 25 -9.47 -20.11 0.47
CA SER A 25 -8.34 -20.85 1.03
C SER A 25 -7.62 -20.05 2.13
N LEU A 26 -7.42 -18.74 1.94
CA LEU A 26 -6.86 -17.85 2.96
C LEU A 26 -7.77 -17.78 4.20
N CYS A 27 -9.10 -17.75 4.00
CA CYS A 27 -10.07 -17.80 5.09
C CYS A 27 -9.97 -19.09 5.90
N ARG A 28 -9.85 -20.24 5.22
CA ARG A 28 -9.64 -21.53 5.89
C ARG A 28 -8.32 -21.57 6.65
N ILE A 29 -7.23 -21.05 6.09
CA ILE A 29 -5.93 -20.98 6.78
C ILE A 29 -6.05 -20.18 8.09
N ALA A 30 -6.71 -19.01 8.05
CA ALA A 30 -6.92 -18.21 9.26
C ALA A 30 -7.76 -18.96 10.30
N GLN A 31 -8.81 -19.66 9.86
CA GLN A 31 -9.72 -20.43 10.71
C GLN A 31 -9.04 -21.64 11.36
N ASP A 32 -8.37 -22.46 10.57
CA ASP A 32 -7.71 -23.69 11.03
C ASP A 32 -6.61 -23.39 12.06
N ASN A 33 -5.92 -22.26 11.88
CA ASN A 33 -4.84 -21.83 12.78
C ASN A 33 -5.30 -20.88 13.89
N LYS A 34 -6.56 -20.44 13.88
CA LYS A 34 -7.16 -19.50 14.85
C LYS A 34 -6.37 -18.19 14.97
N VAL A 35 -5.98 -17.62 13.83
CA VAL A 35 -5.18 -16.39 13.75
C VAL A 35 -5.92 -15.28 13.03
N TYR A 36 -5.55 -14.04 13.33
CA TYR A 36 -5.79 -12.94 12.41
C TYR A 36 -4.75 -12.99 11.30
N LEU A 37 -5.19 -13.09 10.05
CA LEU A 37 -4.32 -13.18 8.88
C LEU A 37 -4.41 -11.90 8.05
N ALA A 38 -3.30 -11.18 7.96
CA ALA A 38 -3.17 -9.97 7.15
C ALA A 38 -2.53 -10.31 5.80
N VAL A 39 -3.22 -10.01 4.70
CA VAL A 39 -2.82 -10.37 3.34
C VAL A 39 -2.79 -9.14 2.45
N ASN A 40 -1.84 -9.08 1.52
CA ASN A 40 -1.85 -8.16 0.40
C ASN A 40 -1.89 -8.95 -0.91
N ALA A 41 -2.74 -8.53 -1.83
CA ALA A 41 -2.84 -9.14 -3.16
C ALA A 41 -3.33 -8.10 -4.18
N TYR A 42 -3.12 -8.37 -5.45
CA TYR A 42 -3.85 -7.67 -6.49
C TYR A 42 -5.27 -8.22 -6.56
N GLU A 43 -6.25 -7.33 -6.71
CA GLU A 43 -7.66 -7.69 -6.66
C GLU A 43 -8.46 -7.23 -7.86
N LYS A 44 -9.34 -8.10 -8.33
CA LYS A 44 -10.43 -7.80 -9.25
C LYS A 44 -11.61 -7.26 -8.45
N GLU A 45 -12.25 -6.22 -8.97
CA GLU A 45 -13.43 -5.63 -8.33
C GLU A 45 -14.57 -5.51 -9.35
N LYS A 46 -15.79 -5.90 -8.96
CA LYS A 46 -16.94 -6.05 -9.87
C LYS A 46 -17.49 -4.74 -10.43
N HIS A 47 -17.41 -3.64 -9.68
CA HIS A 47 -17.81 -2.30 -10.10
C HIS A 47 -16.72 -1.62 -10.95
N PHE A 48 -15.49 -2.14 -10.96
CA PHE A 48 -14.37 -1.68 -11.78
C PHE A 48 -13.80 -2.80 -12.67
N PRO A 49 -14.59 -3.34 -13.62
CA PRO A 49 -14.22 -4.53 -14.39
C PRO A 49 -12.98 -4.36 -15.27
N GLU A 50 -12.64 -3.13 -15.66
CA GLU A 50 -11.46 -2.81 -16.49
C GLU A 50 -10.19 -2.60 -15.65
N LEU A 51 -10.30 -2.55 -14.32
CA LEU A 51 -9.21 -2.24 -13.42
C LEU A 51 -8.94 -3.40 -12.45
N PHE A 52 -7.79 -3.28 -11.79
CA PHE A 52 -7.46 -4.02 -10.59
C PHE A 52 -6.92 -3.04 -9.55
N PHE A 53 -7.02 -3.39 -8.28
CA PHE A 53 -6.41 -2.61 -7.19
C PHE A 53 -5.35 -3.44 -6.46
N GLN A 54 -4.48 -2.78 -5.70
CA GLN A 54 -3.71 -3.45 -4.65
C GLN A 54 -4.57 -3.46 -3.38
N GLY A 55 -5.12 -4.63 -3.06
CA GLY A 55 -5.98 -4.87 -1.91
C GLY A 55 -5.20 -5.42 -0.71
N CYS A 56 -5.62 -5.02 0.47
CA CYS A 56 -5.19 -5.56 1.75
C CYS A 56 -6.40 -6.10 2.51
N PHE A 57 -6.25 -7.30 3.06
CA PHE A 57 -7.33 -8.06 3.67
C PHE A 57 -6.91 -8.51 5.07
N LEU A 58 -7.72 -8.22 6.07
CA LEU A 58 -7.58 -8.81 7.40
C LEU A 58 -8.68 -9.83 7.59
N ILE A 59 -8.28 -11.08 7.78
CA ILE A 59 -9.18 -12.22 8.00
C ILE A 59 -9.12 -12.59 9.48
N SER A 60 -10.29 -12.81 10.09
CA SER A 60 -10.39 -13.18 11.51
C SER A 60 -10.14 -14.68 11.73
N PRO A 61 -9.92 -15.10 13.00
CA PRO A 61 -9.86 -16.51 13.39
C PRO A 61 -11.12 -17.33 13.08
N GLU A 62 -12.24 -16.68 12.72
CA GLU A 62 -13.46 -17.36 12.27
C GLU A 62 -13.53 -17.50 10.74
N GLY A 63 -12.48 -17.12 10.02
CA GLY A 63 -12.44 -17.15 8.55
C GLY A 63 -13.26 -16.02 7.89
N ARG A 64 -13.52 -14.92 8.61
CA ARG A 64 -14.28 -13.77 8.09
C ARG A 64 -13.37 -12.62 7.69
N LEU A 65 -13.63 -12.00 6.55
CA LEU A 65 -12.98 -10.74 6.18
C LEU A 65 -13.49 -9.61 7.08
N VAL A 66 -12.61 -9.07 7.94
CA VAL A 66 -12.95 -8.02 8.92
C VAL A 66 -12.35 -6.66 8.58
N LEU A 67 -11.38 -6.61 7.66
CA LEU A 67 -10.86 -5.37 7.09
C LEU A 67 -10.54 -5.54 5.62
N HIS A 68 -10.97 -4.58 4.80
CA HIS A 68 -10.62 -4.52 3.39
C HIS A 68 -10.17 -3.11 3.05
N TYR A 69 -8.91 -2.95 2.66
CA TYR A 69 -8.30 -1.67 2.32
C TYR A 69 -7.73 -1.74 0.91
N ARG A 70 -7.84 -0.66 0.14
CA ARG A 70 -7.22 -0.54 -1.19
C ARG A 70 -6.19 0.56 -1.14
N ARG A 71 -4.99 0.27 -1.63
CA ARG A 71 -3.86 1.22 -1.64
C ARG A 71 -4.26 2.52 -2.32
N MET A 72 -4.07 3.64 -1.62
CA MET A 72 -4.48 4.97 -2.06
C MET A 72 -3.41 5.68 -2.88
N ASN A 73 -2.13 5.38 -2.65
CA ASN A 73 -1.01 6.05 -3.31
C ASN A 73 -0.15 5.05 -4.10
N SER A 74 -0.23 5.10 -5.43
CA SER A 74 0.59 4.30 -6.35
C SER A 74 0.75 5.04 -7.68
N VAL A 75 1.89 4.85 -8.33
CA VAL A 75 2.13 5.29 -9.72
C VAL A 75 2.28 4.10 -10.67
N PHE A 76 2.15 2.87 -10.15
CA PHE A 76 2.35 1.63 -10.90
C PHE A 76 1.08 0.79 -11.06
N SER A 77 0.04 1.08 -10.28
CA SER A 77 -1.25 0.39 -10.31
C SER A 77 -2.37 1.40 -10.10
N PRO A 78 -3.57 1.15 -10.65
CA PRO A 78 -4.74 1.96 -10.33
C PRO A 78 -4.98 2.01 -8.81
N THR A 79 -5.48 3.16 -8.36
CA THR A 79 -5.86 3.44 -6.98
C THR A 79 -7.32 3.91 -6.91
N PRO A 80 -7.96 3.87 -5.73
CA PRO A 80 -9.26 4.52 -5.54
C PRO A 80 -9.27 5.99 -5.98
N PHE A 81 -8.15 6.71 -5.84
CA PHE A 81 -8.03 8.13 -6.22
C PHE A 81 -8.13 8.35 -7.74
N ASP A 82 -7.70 7.38 -8.54
CA ASP A 82 -7.80 7.42 -10.00
C ASP A 82 -9.24 7.27 -10.52
N VAL A 83 -10.15 6.78 -9.69
CA VAL A 83 -11.59 6.61 -9.98
C VAL A 83 -12.46 7.15 -8.84
N TRP A 84 -11.98 8.21 -8.19
CA TRP A 84 -12.47 8.77 -6.93
C TRP A 84 -13.99 8.87 -6.81
N ASN A 85 -14.64 9.53 -7.76
CA ASN A 85 -16.07 9.82 -7.66
C ASN A 85 -16.90 8.53 -7.66
N LYS A 86 -16.61 7.63 -8.60
CA LYS A 86 -17.28 6.32 -8.68
C LYS A 86 -16.94 5.45 -7.48
N TYR A 87 -15.70 5.52 -6.99
CA TYR A 87 -15.30 4.79 -5.79
C TYR A 87 -16.11 5.21 -4.57
N LEU A 88 -16.25 6.52 -4.34
CA LEU A 88 -17.06 7.06 -3.26
C LEU A 88 -18.55 6.74 -3.41
N GLU A 89 -19.08 6.76 -4.63
CA GLU A 89 -20.47 6.35 -4.89
C GLU A 89 -20.73 4.89 -4.49
N VAL A 90 -19.81 3.98 -4.81
CA VAL A 90 -19.96 2.54 -4.55
C VAL A 90 -19.69 2.19 -3.09
N TYR A 91 -18.68 2.78 -2.48
CA TYR A 91 -18.12 2.33 -1.20
C TYR A 91 -18.25 3.33 -0.05
N GLY A 92 -18.53 4.60 -0.34
CA GLY A 92 -18.54 5.68 0.63
C GLY A 92 -17.14 6.05 1.16
N GLU A 93 -17.09 7.12 1.95
CA GLU A 93 -15.84 7.66 2.52
C GLU A 93 -15.23 6.74 3.60
N ASP A 94 -16.04 5.92 4.26
CA ASP A 94 -15.57 5.04 5.32
C ASP A 94 -14.62 3.96 4.80
N ALA A 95 -14.76 3.56 3.54
CA ALA A 95 -13.91 2.58 2.88
C ALA A 95 -12.50 3.09 2.52
N LEU A 96 -12.25 4.41 2.57
CA LEU A 96 -10.97 4.99 2.18
C LEU A 96 -9.84 4.63 3.13
N PHE A 97 -10.10 4.72 4.43
CA PHE A 97 -9.15 4.40 5.50
C PHE A 97 -9.87 3.60 6.57
N PRO A 98 -10.27 2.36 6.31
CA PRO A 98 -11.06 1.58 7.25
C PRO A 98 -10.19 1.10 8.41
N VAL A 99 -10.81 0.91 9.58
CA VAL A 99 -10.15 0.40 10.79
C VAL A 99 -11.01 -0.74 11.34
N ALA A 100 -10.41 -1.92 11.49
CA ALA A 100 -11.08 -3.05 12.13
C ALA A 100 -10.93 -2.96 13.65
N ASP A 101 -12.04 -3.12 14.36
CA ASP A 101 -12.01 -3.33 15.81
C ASP A 101 -11.91 -4.82 16.11
N THR A 102 -10.89 -5.21 16.86
CA THR A 102 -10.60 -6.62 17.16
C THR A 102 -10.25 -6.77 18.64
N PRO A 103 -10.37 -7.98 19.23
CA PRO A 103 -9.89 -8.24 20.59
C PRO A 103 -8.39 -7.97 20.77
N LEU A 104 -7.60 -7.98 19.69
CA LEU A 104 -6.17 -7.69 19.69
C LEU A 104 -5.87 -6.18 19.57
N GLY A 105 -6.88 -5.32 19.46
CA GLY A 105 -6.74 -3.89 19.24
C GLY A 105 -7.26 -3.44 17.87
N ARG A 106 -7.29 -2.13 17.66
CA ARG A 106 -7.80 -1.53 16.42
C ARG A 106 -6.74 -1.53 15.32
N MET A 107 -7.02 -2.15 14.18
CA MET A 107 -6.04 -2.39 13.12
C MET A 107 -6.39 -1.64 11.84
N ALA A 108 -5.37 -1.10 11.17
CA ALA A 108 -5.50 -0.55 9.81
C ALA A 108 -4.30 -0.92 8.96
N PHE A 109 -4.48 -0.93 7.65
CA PHE A 109 -3.40 -1.16 6.70
C PHE A 109 -2.69 0.13 6.30
N VAL A 110 -1.40 0.00 6.03
CA VAL A 110 -0.59 0.96 5.27
C VAL A 110 0.18 0.12 4.26
N ALA A 111 -0.14 0.20 2.97
CA ALA A 111 0.38 -0.76 2.00
C ALA A 111 1.71 -0.29 1.38
N SER A 112 2.78 -1.07 1.54
CA SER A 112 4.08 -0.86 0.88
C SER A 112 4.57 0.61 0.95
N ASP A 113 4.76 1.30 -0.19
CA ASP A 113 5.29 2.68 -0.19
C ASP A 113 4.42 3.69 0.56
N GLU A 114 3.16 3.36 0.87
CA GLU A 114 2.30 4.23 1.68
C GLU A 114 2.89 4.53 3.06
N ILE A 115 3.81 3.68 3.55
CA ILE A 115 4.53 3.98 4.79
C ILE A 115 5.34 5.29 4.70
N LEU A 116 5.73 5.71 3.50
CA LEU A 116 6.45 6.97 3.25
C LEU A 116 5.55 8.20 3.40
N PHE A 117 4.23 8.03 3.27
CA PHE A 117 3.24 9.11 3.30
C PHE A 117 2.61 9.19 4.69
N PRO A 118 2.95 10.20 5.52
CA PRO A 118 2.40 10.32 6.87
C PRO A 118 0.87 10.41 6.88
N GLU A 119 0.27 10.95 5.84
CA GLU A 119 -1.17 11.15 5.68
C GLU A 119 -1.94 9.84 5.83
N VAL A 120 -1.51 8.75 5.19
CA VAL A 120 -2.22 7.45 5.23
C VAL A 120 -2.29 6.93 6.67
N SER A 121 -1.15 6.90 7.35
CA SER A 121 -1.10 6.49 8.76
C SER A 121 -1.88 7.43 9.68
N ARG A 122 -1.93 8.73 9.34
CA ARG A 122 -2.65 9.72 10.12
C ARG A 122 -4.17 9.59 9.97
N MET A 123 -4.66 9.30 8.77
CA MET A 123 -6.08 9.05 8.53
C MET A 123 -6.54 7.81 9.30
N ALA A 124 -5.74 6.75 9.32
CA ALA A 124 -5.99 5.58 10.17
C ALA A 124 -6.03 5.95 11.67
N LEU A 125 -5.06 6.73 12.14
CA LEU A 125 -5.05 7.20 13.53
C LEU A 125 -6.29 8.01 13.90
N MET A 126 -6.75 8.93 13.05
CA MET A 126 -7.93 9.75 13.32
C MET A 126 -9.18 8.90 13.54
N LYS A 127 -9.21 7.69 12.97
CA LYS A 127 -10.24 6.68 13.21
C LYS A 127 -9.94 5.74 14.39
N GLY A 128 -8.83 5.96 15.11
CA GLY A 128 -8.48 5.32 16.37
C GLY A 128 -7.59 4.09 16.26
N THR A 129 -6.91 3.86 15.12
CA THR A 129 -5.99 2.74 14.93
C THR A 129 -4.93 2.65 16.02
N GLU A 130 -4.63 1.43 16.46
CA GLU A 130 -3.63 1.09 17.47
C GLU A 130 -2.47 0.30 16.86
N ILE A 131 -2.73 -0.45 15.79
CA ILE A 131 -1.77 -1.29 15.07
C ILE A 131 -1.86 -0.99 13.57
N LEU A 132 -0.75 -0.57 12.97
CA LEU A 132 -0.59 -0.41 11.54
C LEU A 132 0.03 -1.69 10.97
N LEU A 133 -0.71 -2.35 10.07
CA LEU A 133 -0.29 -3.52 9.33
C LEU A 133 0.35 -3.05 8.02
N HIS A 134 1.64 -3.33 7.84
CA HIS A 134 2.42 -2.88 6.71
C HIS A 134 2.95 -4.07 5.89
N PRO A 135 2.13 -4.66 5.01
CA PRO A 135 2.61 -5.60 4.01
C PRO A 135 3.43 -4.83 2.97
N THR A 136 4.62 -5.32 2.64
CA THR A 136 5.57 -4.63 1.75
C THR A 136 6.37 -5.63 0.92
N SER A 137 6.95 -5.11 -0.16
CA SER A 137 7.89 -5.81 -1.04
C SER A 137 8.98 -4.79 -1.37
N GLU A 138 10.08 -4.86 -0.66
CA GLU A 138 11.19 -3.90 -0.72
C GLU A 138 12.54 -4.56 -0.45
N THR A 139 13.61 -4.02 -0.99
CA THR A 139 14.97 -4.45 -0.64
C THR A 139 15.29 -4.05 0.80
N HIS A 140 15.68 -5.05 1.58
CA HIS A 140 16.36 -4.97 2.86
C HIS A 140 17.85 -4.71 2.63
N SER A 141 18.41 -3.86 3.47
CA SER A 141 19.82 -3.52 3.44
C SER A 141 20.29 -3.31 4.86
N PRO A 142 21.57 -3.60 5.16
CA PRO A 142 22.20 -3.15 6.40
C PRO A 142 22.16 -1.62 6.54
N LEU A 143 22.07 -0.89 5.42
CA LEU A 143 21.90 0.56 5.41
C LEU A 143 20.42 0.90 5.62
N THR A 144 20.16 1.83 6.52
CA THR A 144 18.80 2.29 6.82
C THR A 144 18.17 2.95 5.58
N SER A 145 17.09 2.35 5.08
CA SER A 145 16.30 2.91 3.98
C SER A 145 15.33 4.01 4.48
N GLY A 146 14.80 4.82 3.56
CA GLY A 146 13.75 5.80 3.90
C GLY A 146 12.49 5.13 4.48
N LYS A 147 12.13 3.95 3.98
CA LYS A 147 11.02 3.16 4.52
C LYS A 147 11.31 2.67 5.93
N ASP A 148 12.55 2.30 6.24
CA ASP A 148 12.94 1.88 7.59
C ASP A 148 12.78 3.01 8.62
N VAL A 149 13.23 4.21 8.26
CA VAL A 149 12.98 5.42 9.07
C VAL A 149 11.48 5.64 9.23
N CYS A 150 10.72 5.55 8.13
CA CYS A 150 9.29 5.80 8.16
C CYS A 150 8.50 4.77 8.98
N LYS A 151 8.88 3.48 9.00
CA LYS A 151 8.25 2.47 9.88
C LYS A 151 8.31 2.92 11.35
N GLN A 152 9.45 3.47 11.79
CA GLN A 152 9.59 4.01 13.15
C GLN A 152 8.90 5.36 13.32
N ALA A 153 9.01 6.26 12.34
CA ALA A 153 8.38 7.57 12.40
C ALA A 153 6.84 7.44 12.48
N ARG A 154 6.23 6.61 11.64
CA ARG A 154 4.78 6.36 11.65
C ARG A 154 4.32 5.75 12.98
N ALA A 155 5.15 4.94 13.63
CA ALA A 155 4.84 4.41 14.97
C ALA A 155 4.81 5.54 16.03
N VAL A 156 5.84 6.39 16.04
CA VAL A 156 5.99 7.52 16.98
C VAL A 156 4.92 8.58 16.76
N GLU A 157 4.82 9.09 15.53
CA GLU A 157 3.94 10.19 15.14
C GLU A 157 2.47 9.89 15.43
N ASN A 158 2.07 8.62 15.37
CA ASN A 158 0.70 8.19 15.57
C ASN A 158 0.45 7.51 16.92
N LEU A 159 1.46 7.35 17.78
CA LEU A 159 1.37 6.47 18.95
C LEU A 159 0.70 5.15 18.57
N ALA A 160 1.27 4.41 17.62
CA ALA A 160 0.71 3.16 17.12
C ALA A 160 1.83 2.12 16.95
N TYR A 161 1.50 0.85 17.11
CA TYR A 161 2.42 -0.22 16.72
C TYR A 161 2.51 -0.30 15.19
N VAL A 162 3.66 -0.68 14.66
CA VAL A 162 3.81 -0.99 13.23
C VAL A 162 4.30 -2.43 13.10
N ILE A 163 3.52 -3.26 12.42
CA ILE A 163 3.87 -4.64 12.10
C ILE A 163 4.13 -4.70 10.59
N SER A 164 5.40 -4.78 10.22
CA SER A 164 5.85 -4.75 8.83
C SER A 164 6.25 -6.15 8.38
N ALA A 165 5.54 -6.70 7.41
CA ALA A 165 5.82 -8.00 6.80
C ALA A 165 6.33 -7.79 5.36
N ASN A 166 7.60 -8.10 5.12
CA ASN A 166 8.23 -7.95 3.81
C ASN A 166 8.35 -9.30 3.10
N THR A 167 8.22 -9.29 1.78
CA THR A 167 8.51 -10.44 0.92
C THR A 167 9.97 -10.88 1.07
N ALA A 168 10.20 -12.19 1.16
CA ALA A 168 11.52 -12.79 1.38
C ALA A 168 12.34 -13.03 0.09
N GLY A 169 11.69 -12.94 -1.06
CA GLY A 169 12.25 -13.21 -2.38
C GLY A 169 11.15 -13.11 -3.44
N ILE A 170 11.53 -12.77 -4.68
CA ILE A 170 10.62 -12.81 -5.82
C ILE A 170 11.20 -13.74 -6.88
N GLU A 171 10.49 -14.83 -7.17
CA GLU A 171 10.90 -15.81 -8.18
C GLU A 171 9.94 -15.86 -9.37
N GLY A 172 10.41 -16.40 -10.50
CA GLY A 172 9.58 -16.59 -11.69
C GLY A 172 9.17 -15.28 -12.37
N THR A 173 9.92 -14.19 -12.17
CA THR A 173 9.65 -12.90 -12.82
C THR A 173 10.95 -12.27 -13.36
N PRO A 174 10.85 -11.29 -14.29
CA PRO A 174 12.00 -10.50 -14.72
C PRO A 174 12.59 -9.55 -13.66
N VAL A 175 11.93 -9.39 -12.50
CA VAL A 175 12.45 -8.60 -11.39
C VAL A 175 13.55 -9.40 -10.69
N CYS A 176 14.65 -8.73 -10.33
CA CYS A 176 15.75 -9.33 -9.57
C CYS A 176 15.21 -9.94 -8.27
N ALA A 177 15.61 -11.16 -7.92
CA ALA A 177 15.08 -11.85 -6.74
C ALA A 177 15.32 -11.06 -5.45
N GLU A 178 16.46 -10.37 -5.38
CA GLU A 178 16.92 -9.49 -4.29
C GLU A 178 16.21 -8.13 -4.26
N SER A 179 15.24 -7.89 -5.16
CA SER A 179 14.37 -6.70 -5.07
C SER A 179 13.41 -6.77 -3.87
N ALA A 180 13.31 -7.94 -3.23
CA ALA A 180 12.77 -8.11 -1.88
C ALA A 180 13.46 -9.28 -1.18
N ASP A 181 13.91 -9.08 0.05
CA ASP A 181 14.77 -10.04 0.75
C ASP A 181 14.54 -10.03 2.27
N GLY A 182 13.29 -9.90 2.72
CA GLY A 182 12.95 -10.05 4.14
C GLY A 182 13.17 -8.79 4.97
N GLY A 183 13.71 -8.90 6.20
CA GLY A 183 13.83 -7.71 7.07
C GLY A 183 12.51 -7.22 7.67
N SER A 184 11.49 -8.10 7.70
CA SER A 184 10.22 -7.90 8.42
C SER A 184 10.48 -7.46 9.85
N ARG A 185 9.68 -6.54 10.40
CA ARG A 185 9.94 -5.99 11.73
C ARG A 185 8.69 -5.54 12.46
N ILE A 186 8.79 -5.53 13.79
CA ILE A 186 7.75 -5.06 14.70
C ILE A 186 8.30 -3.86 15.46
N VAL A 187 7.57 -2.75 15.43
CA VAL A 187 7.96 -1.48 16.07
C VAL A 187 6.92 -1.09 17.10
N ASP A 188 7.36 -0.73 18.31
CA ASP A 188 6.49 -0.20 19.37
C ASP A 188 6.01 1.23 19.08
N TYR A 189 4.97 1.66 19.79
CA TYR A 189 4.40 3.01 19.65
C TYR A 189 5.34 4.16 20.07
N ARG A 190 6.55 3.84 20.53
CA ARG A 190 7.62 4.79 20.87
C ARG A 190 8.78 4.73 19.85
N GLY A 191 8.63 3.97 18.77
CA GLY A 191 9.62 3.85 17.69
C GLY A 191 10.73 2.83 17.96
N ARG A 192 10.64 2.02 19.03
CA ARG A 192 11.61 0.95 19.31
C ARG A 192 11.31 -0.28 18.48
N ILE A 193 12.33 -0.82 17.82
CA ILE A 193 12.23 -2.09 17.10
C ILE A 193 12.22 -3.21 18.14
N LEU A 194 11.11 -3.94 18.23
CA LEU A 194 10.94 -5.06 19.15
C LEU A 194 11.51 -6.36 18.58
N ALA A 195 11.34 -6.56 17.28
CA ALA A 195 11.87 -7.71 16.56
C ALA A 195 12.14 -7.33 15.10
N MET A 196 13.14 -7.97 14.50
CA MET A 196 13.48 -7.86 13.09
C MET A 196 13.92 -9.24 12.58
N ALA A 197 13.33 -9.67 11.47
CA ALA A 197 13.71 -10.89 10.77
C ALA A 197 14.98 -10.63 9.95
N GLY A 198 15.75 -11.69 9.68
CA GLY A 198 16.85 -11.64 8.72
C GLY A 198 16.37 -11.67 7.27
N THR A 199 17.30 -11.98 6.36
CA THR A 199 17.05 -12.15 4.93
C THR A 199 16.79 -13.61 4.55
N GLY A 200 15.96 -13.83 3.54
CA GLY A 200 15.66 -15.17 3.01
C GLY A 200 14.34 -15.75 3.48
N GLU A 201 13.98 -16.88 2.87
CA GLU A 201 12.67 -17.51 3.05
C GLU A 201 12.45 -18.07 4.45
N SER A 202 11.17 -18.10 4.88
CA SER A 202 10.73 -18.70 6.15
C SER A 202 11.32 -18.07 7.43
N LEU A 203 11.97 -16.91 7.35
CA LEU A 203 12.37 -16.14 8.52
C LEU A 203 11.23 -15.27 9.04
N ASN A 204 11.08 -15.25 10.36
CA ASN A 204 9.97 -14.60 11.04
C ASN A 204 10.46 -13.64 12.12
N ALA A 205 9.72 -12.55 12.32
CA ALA A 205 9.88 -11.65 13.46
C ALA A 205 8.68 -11.83 14.39
N PHE A 206 8.95 -12.09 15.67
CA PHE A 206 7.92 -12.25 16.69
C PHE A 206 8.22 -11.36 17.89
N ALA A 207 7.18 -10.70 18.41
CA ALA A 207 7.26 -9.90 19.63
C ALA A 207 5.90 -9.87 20.31
N GLU A 208 5.91 -9.78 21.64
CA GLU A 208 4.72 -9.45 22.41
C GLU A 208 4.46 -7.94 22.35
N ILE A 209 3.20 -7.56 22.12
CA ILE A 209 2.76 -6.16 22.13
C ILE A 209 1.69 -5.96 23.20
N HIS A 210 1.77 -4.83 23.91
CA HIS A 210 0.87 -4.54 25.04
C HIS A 210 -0.03 -3.34 24.72
N ILE A 211 -1.18 -3.62 24.09
CA ILE A 211 -2.15 -2.58 23.68
C ILE A 211 -2.68 -1.78 24.88
N ALA A 212 -2.80 -2.39 26.06
CA ALA A 212 -3.18 -1.69 27.28
C ALA A 212 -2.20 -0.54 27.62
N ASN A 213 -0.90 -0.75 27.43
CA ASN A 213 0.12 0.28 27.68
C ASN A 213 0.01 1.42 26.67
N LEU A 214 -0.28 1.10 25.41
CA LEU A 214 -0.55 2.12 24.40
C LEU A 214 -1.78 2.97 24.75
N ARG A 215 -2.88 2.31 25.13
CA ARG A 215 -4.13 2.98 25.54
C ARG A 215 -3.90 3.89 26.75
N GLU A 216 -3.07 3.45 27.70
CA GLU A 216 -2.67 4.28 28.84
C GLU A 216 -1.84 5.49 28.39
N ALA A 217 -0.84 5.31 27.52
CA ALA A 217 -0.07 6.42 26.97
C ALA A 217 -0.95 7.47 26.25
N ARG A 218 -2.00 7.03 25.54
CA ARG A 218 -2.97 7.91 24.88
C ARG A 218 -3.89 8.68 25.84
N ARG A 219 -4.07 8.22 27.09
CA ARG A 219 -4.84 8.91 28.13
C ARG A 219 -4.02 9.96 28.88
N GLN A 220 -2.70 9.83 28.88
CA GLN A 220 -1.83 10.72 29.63
C GLN A 220 -1.74 12.11 28.97
N THR A 221 -1.84 13.15 29.77
CA THR A 221 -1.51 14.51 29.34
C THR A 221 0.00 14.71 29.39
N GLY A 222 0.58 15.39 28.40
CA GLY A 222 1.99 15.78 28.44
C GLY A 222 2.63 15.77 27.06
N MET A 223 3.94 16.02 27.04
CA MET A 223 4.67 16.18 25.78
C MET A 223 4.67 14.91 24.92
N GLN A 224 4.61 13.73 25.53
CA GLN A 224 4.67 12.46 24.81
C GLN A 224 3.35 12.09 24.12
N ASN A 225 2.23 12.73 24.48
CA ASN A 225 0.95 12.52 23.82
C ASN A 225 0.83 13.38 22.56
N LEU A 226 1.55 12.97 21.51
CA LEU A 226 1.60 13.71 20.23
C LEU A 226 0.21 13.85 19.60
N VAL A 227 -0.62 12.82 19.73
CA VAL A 227 -1.97 12.77 19.16
C VAL A 227 -2.87 13.85 19.75
N ALA A 228 -2.86 14.02 21.07
CA ALA A 228 -3.63 15.08 21.75
C ALA A 228 -3.07 16.49 21.50
N ARG A 229 -1.81 16.61 21.11
CA ARG A 229 -1.12 17.88 20.85
C ARG A 229 -1.25 18.33 19.39
N GLN A 230 -1.58 17.44 18.47
CA GLN A 230 -1.64 17.73 17.04
C GLN A 230 -2.71 18.80 16.73
N ARG A 231 -2.40 19.72 15.82
CA ARG A 231 -3.26 20.87 15.46
C ARG A 231 -3.78 20.72 14.03
N TYR A 232 -4.58 19.69 13.78
CA TYR A 232 -5.02 19.29 12.43
C TYR A 232 -5.57 20.45 11.58
N GLY A 233 -6.40 21.31 12.16
CA GLY A 233 -7.01 22.44 11.45
C GLY A 233 -6.00 23.43 10.85
N GLN A 234 -4.77 23.52 11.36
CA GLN A 234 -3.74 24.41 10.83
C GLN A 234 -3.21 23.97 9.47
N TYR A 235 -3.32 22.67 9.14
CA TYR A 235 -2.76 22.10 7.90
C TYR A 235 -3.81 21.89 6.81
N ALA A 236 -5.08 21.72 7.19
CA ALA A 236 -6.14 21.27 6.28
C ALA A 236 -6.28 22.15 5.02
N GLU A 237 -6.28 23.48 5.20
CA GLU A 237 -6.41 24.44 4.09
C GLU A 237 -5.20 24.39 3.15
N PHE A 238 -4.00 24.11 3.66
CA PHE A 238 -2.80 23.97 2.83
C PHE A 238 -2.87 22.72 1.97
N TYR A 239 -3.33 21.59 2.52
CA TYR A 239 -3.55 20.37 1.74
C TYR A 239 -4.63 20.55 0.68
N GLN A 240 -5.72 21.27 0.98
CA GLN A 240 -6.79 21.53 0.02
C GLN A 240 -6.32 22.34 -1.20
N ARG A 241 -5.33 23.23 -1.00
CA ARG A 241 -4.78 24.10 -2.05
C ARG A 241 -3.50 23.53 -2.68
N ALA A 242 -3.02 22.39 -2.20
CA ALA A 242 -1.82 21.76 -2.72
C ALA A 242 -2.04 21.27 -4.15
N GLU A 243 -1.02 21.39 -4.99
CA GLU A 243 -1.03 20.77 -6.31
C GLU A 243 -0.50 19.35 -6.23
N GLY A 244 -1.12 18.45 -6.99
CA GLY A 244 -0.76 17.05 -7.01
C GLY A 244 -1.31 16.35 -8.25
N VAL A 245 -1.40 15.01 -8.15
CA VAL A 245 -2.06 14.17 -9.15
C VAL A 245 -3.55 14.56 -9.21
N PRO A 246 -4.15 14.69 -10.42
CA PRO A 246 -5.57 15.00 -10.52
C PRO A 246 -6.45 13.84 -10.06
N VAL A 247 -7.57 14.16 -9.42
CA VAL A 247 -8.62 13.17 -9.09
C VAL A 247 -9.18 12.55 -10.37
N ASN A 248 -9.65 11.30 -10.29
CA ASN A 248 -10.33 10.63 -11.40
C ASN A 248 -9.47 10.48 -12.67
N ALA A 249 -8.14 10.41 -12.52
CA ALA A 249 -7.18 10.32 -13.62
C ALA A 249 -7.43 9.15 -14.59
N LEU A 250 -8.09 8.08 -14.15
CA LEU A 250 -8.44 6.91 -14.97
C LEU A 250 -9.96 6.77 -15.17
N SER A 251 -10.75 7.80 -14.86
CA SER A 251 -12.20 7.79 -15.10
C SER A 251 -12.52 7.82 -16.59
N GLY A 252 -13.27 6.84 -17.07
CA GLY A 252 -13.68 6.75 -18.48
C GLY A 252 -12.63 6.14 -19.42
N VAL A 253 -11.55 5.56 -18.88
CA VAL A 253 -10.62 4.74 -19.68
C VAL A 253 -11.36 3.48 -20.16
N ASN A 254 -11.71 3.44 -21.45
CA ASN A 254 -12.04 2.22 -22.19
C ASN A 254 -10.73 1.72 -22.83
N ASP A 255 -10.23 0.53 -22.48
CA ASP A 255 -9.07 -0.09 -23.12
C ASP A 255 -9.51 -0.71 -24.47
N PRO A 256 -9.21 -0.11 -25.65
CA PRO A 256 -9.74 -0.62 -26.92
C PRO A 256 -9.01 -1.87 -27.41
N GLY A 257 -8.01 -2.38 -26.68
CA GLY A 257 -7.09 -3.41 -27.17
C GLY A 257 -6.11 -2.86 -28.22
N LEU A 258 -4.86 -3.32 -28.18
CA LEU A 258 -3.85 -2.98 -29.18
C LEU A 258 -3.90 -3.97 -30.36
N LYS A 259 -3.83 -3.42 -31.58
CA LYS A 259 -3.56 -4.20 -32.80
C LYS A 259 -2.07 -4.59 -32.85
N PRO A 260 -1.72 -5.77 -33.39
CA PRO A 260 -0.33 -6.20 -33.47
C PRO A 260 0.50 -5.25 -34.36
N ALA A 261 1.67 -4.83 -33.85
CA ALA A 261 2.58 -3.95 -34.57
C ALA A 261 3.20 -4.66 -35.78
N GLY A 262 2.94 -4.10 -36.97
CA GLY A 262 3.60 -4.45 -38.22
C GLY A 262 5.00 -3.82 -38.32
N GLU A 263 5.87 -4.56 -38.99
CA GLU A 263 7.30 -4.31 -39.22
C GLU A 263 7.63 -2.90 -39.72
N SER A 264 8.63 -2.26 -39.09
CA SER A 264 9.85 -1.73 -39.72
C SER A 264 10.46 -0.58 -38.90
N GLN A 265 11.63 -0.83 -38.30
CA GLN A 265 12.62 0.22 -38.04
C GLN A 265 13.99 -0.29 -38.47
N PRO A 266 14.83 0.55 -39.11
CA PRO A 266 16.19 0.19 -39.45
C PRO A 266 17.13 0.31 -38.24
N ASP A 267 18.19 -0.48 -38.35
CA ASP A 267 19.19 -0.92 -37.39
C ASP A 267 20.05 0.18 -36.74
N PHE A 268 20.22 0.08 -35.42
CA PHE A 268 21.42 0.51 -34.67
C PHE A 268 21.76 -0.56 -33.61
N GLY A 269 22.62 -1.52 -33.98
CA GLY A 269 23.26 -2.43 -33.04
C GLY A 269 24.19 -1.69 -32.04
N SER A 270 24.37 -2.11 -30.79
CA SER A 270 23.75 -3.22 -30.08
C SER A 270 23.96 -3.10 -28.56
N ARG A 271 22.95 -3.58 -27.83
CA ARG A 271 22.88 -3.89 -26.38
C ARG A 271 22.56 -2.75 -25.41
N MET A 272 21.44 -2.08 -25.65
CA MET A 272 20.42 -1.90 -24.61
C MET A 272 19.07 -2.30 -25.21
N THR A 273 18.34 -3.13 -24.48
CA THR A 273 17.03 -3.69 -24.82
C THR A 273 16.03 -2.60 -25.24
N GLN A 274 15.34 -2.82 -26.35
CA GLN A 274 14.37 -1.90 -26.96
C GLN A 274 13.22 -1.51 -26.01
N PRO A 275 12.61 -0.31 -26.19
CA PRO A 275 11.48 0.14 -25.41
C PRO A 275 10.22 -0.63 -25.81
N GLY A 276 9.80 -1.56 -24.95
CA GLY A 276 8.48 -2.19 -25.06
C GLY A 276 7.38 -1.14 -24.92
N GLU A 277 6.37 -1.24 -25.79
CA GLU A 277 5.18 -0.40 -25.85
C GLU A 277 4.62 -0.13 -24.45
N ALA A 278 4.42 1.15 -24.14
CA ALA A 278 3.92 1.57 -22.85
C ALA A 278 2.44 1.17 -22.70
N GLN A 279 2.15 0.39 -21.66
CA GLN A 279 0.81 -0.01 -21.24
C GLN A 279 -0.09 1.23 -21.06
N PRO A 280 -1.30 1.28 -21.67
CA PRO A 280 -2.11 2.50 -21.74
C PRO A 280 -2.41 3.13 -20.38
N GLY A 281 -2.64 2.35 -19.31
CA GLY A 281 -2.88 2.88 -17.97
C GLY A 281 -1.62 3.35 -17.22
N ARG A 282 -0.50 2.62 -17.31
CA ARG A 282 0.75 3.00 -16.62
C ARG A 282 1.42 4.21 -17.27
N ALA A 283 1.40 4.28 -18.60
CA ALA A 283 1.92 5.43 -19.34
C ALA A 283 1.21 6.72 -18.92
N GLN A 284 -0.12 6.65 -18.76
CA GLN A 284 -0.95 7.75 -18.30
C GLN A 284 -0.58 8.19 -16.88
N LEU A 285 -0.45 7.26 -15.93
CA LEU A 285 -0.03 7.58 -14.55
C LEU A 285 1.35 8.25 -14.49
N LEU A 286 2.32 7.76 -15.26
CA LEU A 286 3.66 8.36 -15.33
C LEU A 286 3.66 9.72 -16.03
N ALA A 287 2.82 9.91 -17.06
CA ALA A 287 2.67 11.20 -17.72
C ALA A 287 2.09 12.25 -16.76
N LEU A 288 1.07 11.88 -15.98
CA LEU A 288 0.50 12.73 -14.93
C LEU A 288 1.51 13.07 -13.84
N GLN A 289 2.37 12.13 -13.47
CA GLN A 289 3.46 12.39 -12.53
C GLN A 289 4.44 13.42 -13.08
N ARG A 290 4.86 13.30 -14.35
CA ARG A 290 5.73 14.29 -15.01
C ARG A 290 5.09 15.67 -15.10
N GLU A 291 3.80 15.73 -15.41
CA GLU A 291 3.06 17.00 -15.42
C GLU A 291 3.01 17.64 -14.03
N THR A 292 2.77 16.82 -12.99
CA THR A 292 2.78 17.26 -11.59
C THR A 292 4.15 17.80 -11.20
N ILE A 293 5.23 17.11 -11.56
CA ILE A 293 6.61 17.59 -11.34
C ILE A 293 6.80 18.96 -12.00
N SER A 294 6.43 19.12 -13.27
CA SER A 294 6.57 20.41 -13.97
C SER A 294 5.79 21.56 -13.32
N ARG A 295 4.60 21.28 -12.77
CA ARG A 295 3.83 22.27 -12.00
C ARG A 295 4.53 22.66 -10.70
N LEU A 296 5.08 21.69 -9.98
CA LEU A 296 5.81 21.90 -8.73
C LEU A 296 7.14 22.66 -8.94
N GLU A 297 7.85 22.39 -10.04
CA GLU A 297 9.05 23.15 -10.47
C GLU A 297 8.71 24.61 -10.72
N LYS A 298 7.62 24.90 -11.46
CA LYS A 298 7.16 26.28 -11.72
C LYS A 298 6.81 27.05 -10.44
N LYS A 299 6.42 26.35 -9.38
CA LYS A 299 6.14 26.92 -8.05
C LYS A 299 7.35 26.97 -7.12
N GLY A 300 8.50 26.42 -7.54
CA GLY A 300 9.70 26.33 -6.72
C GLY A 300 9.59 25.35 -5.54
N VAL A 301 8.65 24.40 -5.60
CA VAL A 301 8.52 23.32 -4.60
C VAL A 301 9.54 22.21 -4.87
N LEU A 302 9.76 21.91 -6.15
CA LEU A 302 10.81 21.03 -6.64
C LEU A 302 11.85 21.86 -7.40
N PRO A 303 13.13 21.41 -7.41
CA PRO A 303 14.21 22.10 -8.12
C PRO A 303 14.02 22.09 -9.64
#